data_AF-A0A7K9KWR1-F1
#
_entry.id   AF-A0A7K9KWR1-F1
#
_cell.length_a   1.000
_cell.length_b   1.000
_cell.length_c   1.000
_cell.angle_alpha   90.00
_cell.angle_beta   90.00
_cell.angle_gamma   90.00
#
_symmetry.space_group_name_H-M   'P 1'
#
loop_
_entity.id
_entity.type
_entity.pdbx_description
1 polymer ?
#
loop_
_entity_poly.entity_id
_entity_poly.type
_entity_poly.pdbx_seq_one_letter_code
_entity_poly.pdbx_strand_id
1 'polypeptide(L)' 'KAVDPVEWSVRDVVEYFTEAGFPEQAGAFQEQEIDGKSLLLMQRADVLTGLSIRLGPALKIYEYHVKLLQRSHFQD' A
#
# COMPACT_ATOMS: atom_id res chain seq x y z
N LYS A 1 -16.39 -7.97 -9.25
CA LYS A 1 -15.04 -8.37 -9.74
C LYS A 1 -14.06 -7.54 -8.95
N ALA A 2 -13.16 -8.14 -8.17
CA ALA A 2 -12.07 -7.36 -7.58
C ALA A 2 -11.24 -6.78 -8.73
N VAL A 3 -11.02 -5.47 -8.72
CA VAL A 3 -10.18 -4.78 -9.71
C VAL A 3 -8.72 -5.14 -9.40
N ASP A 4 -7.95 -5.48 -10.42
CA ASP A 4 -6.52 -5.76 -10.29
C ASP A 4 -5.82 -4.57 -9.60
N PRO A 5 -5.00 -4.79 -8.56
CA PRO A 5 -4.27 -3.72 -7.88
C PRO A 5 -3.47 -2.80 -8.79
N VAL A 6 -3.04 -3.24 -9.98
CA VAL A 6 -2.32 -2.39 -10.94
C VAL A 6 -3.18 -1.25 -11.50
N GLU A 7 -4.50 -1.39 -11.46
CA GLU A 7 -5.46 -0.40 -11.95
C GLU A 7 -6.05 0.46 -10.81
N TRP A 8 -5.57 0.29 -9.58
CA TRP A 8 -6.04 1.12 -8.45
C TRP A 8 -5.59 2.57 -8.61
N SER A 9 -6.55 3.49 -8.48
CA SER A 9 -6.26 4.90 -8.26
C SER A 9 -5.73 5.14 -6.84
N VAL A 10 -5.18 6.32 -6.57
CA VAL A 10 -4.78 6.73 -5.22
C VAL A 10 -5.91 6.54 -4.20
N ARG A 11 -7.15 6.87 -4.59
CA ARG A 11 -8.33 6.70 -3.75
C ARG A 11 -8.57 5.24 -3.38
N ASP A 12 -8.39 4.32 -4.33
CA ASP A 12 -8.63 2.90 -4.10
C ASP A 12 -7.53 2.31 -3.18
N VAL A 13 -6.28 2.80 -3.27
CA VAL A 13 -5.20 2.46 -2.31
C VAL A 13 -5.55 2.92 -0.89
N VAL A 14 -6.04 4.16 -0.76
CA VAL A 14 -6.45 4.74 0.54
C VAL A 14 -7.61 3.96 1.14
N GLU A 15 -8.62 3.63 0.32
CA GLU A 15 -9.78 2.84 0.74
C GLU A 15 -9.35 1.45 1.21
N TYR A 16 -8.49 0.77 0.43
CA TYR A 16 -7.95 -0.54 0.80
C TYR A 16 -7.24 -0.53 2.17
N PHE A 17 -6.33 0.42 2.40
CA PHE A 17 -5.60 0.46 3.69
C PHE A 17 -6.48 0.92 4.85
N THR A 18 -7.51 1.73 4.58
CA THR A 18 -8.53 2.09 5.57
C THR A 18 -9.32 0.86 6.01
N GLU A 19 -9.83 0.07 5.06
CA GLU A 19 -10.58 -1.17 5.32
C GLU A 19 -9.71 -2.27 5.93
N ALA A 20 -8.42 -2.29 5.60
CA ALA A 20 -7.44 -3.20 6.19
C ALA A 20 -7.10 -2.88 7.67
N GLY A 21 -7.66 -1.82 8.25
CA GLY A 21 -7.46 -1.45 9.65
C GLY A 21 -6.33 -0.45 9.88
N PHE A 22 -5.93 0.30 8.84
CA PHE A 22 -4.91 1.35 8.93
C PHE A 22 -5.44 2.75 8.52
N PRO A 23 -6.60 3.21 9.03
CA PRO A 23 -7.19 4.50 8.63
C PRO A 23 -6.26 5.69 8.89
N GLU A 24 -5.51 5.66 9.99
CA GLU A 24 -4.54 6.72 10.32
C GLU A 24 -3.35 6.77 9.34
N GLN A 25 -2.95 5.62 8.77
CA GLN A 25 -1.80 5.54 7.86
C GLN A 25 -2.20 5.69 6.40
N ALA A 26 -3.47 5.42 6.06
CA ALA A 26 -3.99 5.55 4.71
C ALA A 26 -3.76 6.96 4.13
N GLY A 27 -3.82 8.00 4.97
CA GLY A 27 -3.53 9.39 4.58
C GLY A 27 -2.13 9.58 4.00
N ALA A 28 -1.13 8.84 4.45
CA ALA A 28 0.23 8.94 3.91
C ALA A 28 0.31 8.49 2.44
N PHE A 29 -0.49 7.50 2.04
CA PHE A 29 -0.57 7.09 0.63
C PHE A 29 -1.24 8.15 -0.23
N GLN A 30 -2.24 8.85 0.33
CA GLN A 30 -2.89 9.99 -0.35
C GLN A 30 -1.94 11.16 -0.55
N GLU A 31 -1.19 11.54 0.50
CA GLU A 31 -0.24 12.66 0.49
C GLU A 31 0.92 12.44 -0.47
N GLN A 32 1.38 11.20 -0.61
CA GLN A 32 2.46 10.82 -1.51
C GLN A 32 1.96 10.40 -2.91
N GLU A 33 0.65 10.58 -3.18
CA GLU A 33 0.00 10.25 -4.46
C GLU A 33 0.26 8.80 -4.92
N ILE A 34 0.27 7.85 -3.98
CA ILE A 34 0.55 6.45 -4.27
C ILE A 34 -0.68 5.79 -4.90
N ASP A 35 -0.59 5.56 -6.21
CA ASP A 35 -1.53 4.71 -6.95
C ASP A 35 -1.13 3.23 -6.91
N GLY A 36 -1.93 2.37 -7.53
CA GLY A 36 -1.72 0.93 -7.54
C GLY A 36 -0.39 0.49 -8.17
N LYS A 37 0.01 1.13 -9.27
CA LYS A 37 1.30 0.85 -9.94
C LYS A 37 2.47 1.19 -9.04
N SER A 38 2.42 2.37 -8.41
CA SER A 38 3.43 2.82 -7.47
C SER A 38 3.50 1.90 -6.25
N LEU A 39 2.34 1.52 -5.69
CA LEU A 39 2.22 0.60 -4.56
C LEU A 39 2.89 -0.75 -4.85
N LEU A 40 2.64 -1.34 -6.02
CA LEU A 40 3.21 -2.61 -6.42
C LEU A 40 4.73 -2.53 -6.67
N LEU A 41 5.28 -1.34 -6.91
CA LEU A 41 6.72 -1.13 -7.08
C LEU A 41 7.43 -0.74 -5.78
N MET A 42 6.70 -0.40 -4.72
CA MET A 42 7.29 0.00 -3.45
C MET A 42 8.21 -1.08 -2.89
N GLN A 43 9.41 -0.67 -2.51
CA GLN A 43 10.35 -1.48 -1.75
C GLN A 43 10.11 -1.30 -0.25
N ARG A 44 10.72 -2.19 0.53
CA ARG A 44 10.68 -2.13 1.99
C ARG A 44 11.08 -0.75 2.54
N ALA A 45 12.10 -0.13 1.97
CA ALA A 45 12.58 1.18 2.42
C ALA A 45 11.53 2.29 2.22
N ASP A 46 10.81 2.25 1.09
CA ASP A 46 9.79 3.25 0.76
C ASP A 46 8.65 3.23 1.79
N VAL A 47 8.21 2.04 2.22
CA VAL A 47 7.15 1.92 3.23
C VAL A 47 7.66 2.29 4.63
N LEU A 48 8.85 1.82 5.00
CA LEU A 48 9.37 1.99 6.37
C LEU A 48 9.90 3.39 6.66
N THR A 49 10.31 4.13 5.64
CA THR A 49 10.94 5.45 5.81
C THR A 49 10.37 6.53 4.89
N GLY A 50 9.86 6.19 3.70
CA GLY A 50 9.34 7.15 2.73
C GLY A 50 7.96 7.72 3.09
N LEU A 51 7.08 6.92 3.73
CA LEU A 51 5.72 7.35 4.05
C LEU A 51 5.58 8.12 5.38
N SER A 52 6.68 8.34 6.12
CA SER A 52 6.64 8.97 7.46
C SER A 52 5.68 8.29 8.46
N ILE A 53 5.41 6.99 8.29
CA ILE A 53 4.59 6.18 9.19
C ILE A 53 5.44 5.65 10.35
N ARG A 54 4.87 5.55 11.55
CA ARG A 54 5.52 4.91 12.71
C ARG A 54 5.95 3.47 12.36
N LEU A 55 7.14 3.07 12.81
CA LEU A 55 7.76 1.79 12.43
C LEU A 55 6.85 0.57 12.60
N GLY A 56 6.12 0.46 13.71
CA GLY A 56 5.23 -0.68 13.99
C GLY A 56 4.16 -0.89 12.93
N PRO A 57 3.28 0.10 12.68
CA PRO A 57 2.34 0.06 11.56
C PRO A 57 3.01 -0.12 10.19
N ALA A 58 4.12 0.56 9.91
CA ALA A 58 4.81 0.45 8.62
C ALA A 58 5.29 -0.99 8.33
N LEU A 59 5.81 -1.69 9.34
CA LEU A 59 6.19 -3.10 9.23
C LEU A 59 4.98 -3.99 8.90
N LYS A 60 3.83 -3.75 9.55
CA LYS A 60 2.61 -4.52 9.29
C LYS A 60 2.09 -4.29 7.88
N ILE A 61 2.04 -3.03 7.44
CA ILE A 61 1.64 -2.64 6.09
C ILE A 61 2.51 -3.34 5.04
N TYR A 62 3.84 -3.28 5.21
CA TYR A 62 4.74 -3.91 4.24
C TYR A 62 4.62 -5.44 4.22
N GLU A 63 4.68 -6.08 5.39
CA GLU A 63 4.73 -7.55 5.46
C GLU A 63 3.40 -8.24 5.13
N TYR A 64 2.27 -7.65 5.52
CA TYR A 64 0.96 -8.30 5.36
C TYR A 64 0.14 -7.81 4.16
N HIS A 65 0.45 -6.63 3.62
CA HIS A 65 -0.31 -6.06 2.51
C HIS A 65 0.53 -5.87 1.25
N VAL A 66 1.57 -5.03 1.30
CA VAL A 66 2.35 -4.68 0.09
C VAL A 66 2.96 -5.93 -0.54
N LYS A 67 3.67 -6.76 0.24
CA LYS A 67 4.26 -8.02 -0.26
C LYS A 67 3.21 -9.00 -0.78
N LEU A 68 2.01 -9.03 -0.18
CA LEU A 68 0.94 -9.91 -0.61
C LEU A 68 0.38 -9.48 -1.97
N LEU A 69 0.10 -8.18 -2.14
CA LEU A 69 -0.37 -7.60 -3.39
C LEU A 69 0.66 -7.80 -4.52
N GLN A 70 1.94 -7.57 -4.23
CA GLN A 70 3.05 -7.82 -5.16
C GLN A 70 3.13 -9.29 -5.57
N ARG A 71 3.05 -10.21 -4.61
CA ARG A 71 3.12 -11.64 -4.90
C ARG A 71 1.96 -12.07 -5.80
N SER A 72 0.75 -11.62 -5.50
CA SER A 72 -0.43 -11.95 -6.31
C SER A 72 -0.35 -11.38 -7.73
N HIS A 73 0.29 -10.22 -7.93
CA HIS A 73 0.40 -9.59 -9.25
C HIS A 73 1.57 -10.14 -10.10
N PHE A 74 2.71 -10.46 -9.50
CA PHE A 74 3.92 -10.90 -10.23
C PHE A 74 4.12 -12.43 -10.29
N GLN A 75 3.27 -13.23 -9.63
CA GLN A 75 3.28 -14.70 -9.74
C GLN A 75 2.20 -15.26 -10.68
N ASP A 76 1.32 -14.40 -11.20
CA ASP A 76 0.49 -14.65 -12.37
C ASP A 76 1.20 -14.16 -13.65
#